data_AF-A0A371IQ04-F1
#
_entry.id   AF-A0A371IQ04-F1
#
_cell.length_a   1.000
_cell.length_b   1.000
_cell.length_c   1.000
_cell.angle_alpha   90.00
_cell.angle_beta   90.00
_cell.angle_gamma   90.00
#
_symmetry.space_group_name_H-M   'P 1'
#
loop_
_entity.id
_entity.type
_entity.pdbx_description
1 polymer ?
#
loop_
_entity_poly.entity_id
_entity_poly.type
_entity_poly.pdbx_seq_one_letter_code
_entity_poly.pdbx_strand_id
1 'polypeptide(L)'
;MDVIFKYEETEHLPVSTISVIGKFNDYDPSKGKMTKQNNEWIFKCDLPSGEHPYKFLINGELKLNDSTANIYLPDDKEELWSIVMINEDNQRLYNNTQYTTHIQKYNIGCAISEEENIANKKKFNLPLDKKVVTRLQFTNVTGLHTVTTAWYNPVGELFQITENNLFTTQNNNEKPIMLWFWMDLTDNTRSYPFGTWTMKLFIDGEFILEDQFNLLQQATYSAQGKYVGKI
;
A
#
# COMPACT_ATOMS: atom_id res chain seq x y z
N MET A 1 23.09 13.45 -15.10
CA MET A 1 21.79 14.03 -15.53
C MET A 1 21.14 14.68 -14.32
N ASP A 2 20.73 15.93 -14.44
CA ASP A 2 19.88 16.58 -13.44
C ASP A 2 18.54 15.85 -13.37
N VAL A 3 18.20 15.29 -12.21
CA VAL A 3 16.93 14.63 -11.95
C VAL A 3 16.21 15.32 -10.80
N ILE A 4 14.91 15.51 -10.99
CA ILE A 4 14.01 16.10 -10.00
C ILE A 4 13.00 15.03 -9.59
N PHE A 5 13.12 14.54 -8.36
CA PHE A 5 12.11 13.71 -7.73
C PHE A 5 11.01 14.60 -7.17
N LYS A 6 9.76 14.22 -7.43
CA LYS A 6 8.58 14.98 -7.03
C LYS A 6 7.56 14.05 -6.38
N TYR A 7 6.92 14.53 -5.34
CA TYR A 7 5.78 13.86 -4.72
C TYR A 7 4.69 14.90 -4.46
N GLU A 8 3.49 14.69 -4.99
CA GLU A 8 2.35 15.58 -4.78
C GLU A 8 1.57 15.15 -3.53
N GLU A 9 1.32 16.09 -2.61
CA GLU A 9 0.49 15.80 -1.45
C GLU A 9 -0.97 15.59 -1.85
N THR A 10 -1.57 14.58 -1.23
CA THR A 10 -3.00 14.28 -1.34
C THR A 10 -3.67 14.42 0.02
N GLU A 11 -4.97 14.69 0.04
CA GLU A 11 -5.75 14.75 1.28
C GLU A 11 -5.81 13.39 2.00
N HIS A 12 -5.59 12.30 1.26
CA HIS A 12 -5.67 10.94 1.78
C HIS A 12 -4.42 10.50 2.55
N LEU A 13 -3.29 11.19 2.42
CA LEU A 13 -2.07 10.84 3.14
C LEU A 13 -1.39 12.09 3.70
N PRO A 14 -1.61 12.41 4.99
CA PRO A 14 -0.94 13.53 5.64
C PRO A 14 0.58 13.34 5.66
N VAL A 15 1.31 14.26 5.05
CA VAL A 15 2.79 14.24 4.98
C VAL A 15 3.37 15.31 5.90
N SER A 16 4.09 14.88 6.92
CA SER A 16 4.91 15.73 7.80
C SER A 16 6.35 15.82 7.31
N THR A 17 6.91 14.69 6.86
CA THR A 17 8.24 14.62 6.26
C THR A 17 8.24 13.60 5.13
N ILE A 18 9.11 13.79 4.14
CA ILE A 18 9.32 12.81 3.09
C ILE A 18 10.79 12.85 2.65
N SER A 19 11.34 11.68 2.41
CA SER A 19 12.68 11.51 1.87
C SER A 19 12.63 10.59 0.66
N VAL A 20 13.39 10.90 -0.38
CA VAL A 20 13.67 9.92 -1.43
C VAL A 20 14.82 9.02 -0.97
N ILE A 21 14.62 7.72 -0.94
CA ILE A 21 15.65 6.74 -0.60
C ILE A 21 15.95 5.92 -1.85
N GLY A 22 17.23 5.72 -2.15
CA GLY A 22 17.63 4.97 -3.33
C GLY A 22 19.12 4.65 -3.35
N LYS A 23 19.54 3.94 -4.39
CA LYS A 23 20.96 3.53 -4.52
C LYS A 23 21.92 4.73 -4.51
N PHE A 24 21.53 5.86 -5.10
CA PHE A 24 22.36 7.07 -5.20
C PHE A 24 22.66 7.75 -3.85
N ASN A 25 21.91 7.41 -2.79
CA ASN A 25 22.14 7.94 -1.44
C ASN A 25 22.30 6.84 -0.39
N ASP A 26 22.68 5.63 -0.81
CA ASP A 26 22.82 4.45 0.05
C ASP A 26 21.53 4.11 0.84
N TYR A 27 20.37 4.49 0.31
CA TYR A 27 19.07 4.39 0.97
C TYR A 27 18.98 5.15 2.30
N ASP A 28 19.85 6.15 2.51
CA ASP A 28 19.88 6.97 3.71
C ASP A 28 18.85 8.12 3.61
N PRO A 29 17.74 8.08 4.38
CA PRO A 29 16.71 9.11 4.31
C PRO A 29 17.24 10.50 4.73
N SER A 30 18.29 10.56 5.55
CA SER A 30 18.88 11.85 5.96
C SER A 30 19.53 12.60 4.80
N LYS A 31 20.04 11.88 3.79
CA LYS A 31 20.64 12.42 2.57
C LYS A 31 19.62 12.70 1.46
N GLY A 32 18.39 12.18 1.60
CA GLY A 32 17.32 12.28 0.61
C GLY A 32 16.14 13.17 1.01
N LYS A 33 16.28 13.99 2.05
CA LYS A 33 15.19 14.84 2.56
C LYS A 33 14.66 15.76 1.46
N MET A 34 13.36 15.68 1.18
CA MET A 34 12.72 16.54 0.20
C MET A 34 12.28 17.86 0.83
N THR A 35 12.21 18.91 0.02
CA THR A 35 11.74 20.23 0.44
C THR A 35 10.33 20.46 -0.09
N LYS A 36 9.41 20.86 0.79
CA LYS A 36 8.04 21.23 0.41
C LYS A 36 8.03 22.57 -0.33
N GLN A 37 7.42 22.60 -1.51
CA GLN A 37 7.16 23.77 -2.34
C GLN A 37 5.70 23.72 -2.79
N ASN A 38 4.85 24.58 -2.22
CA ASN A 38 3.40 24.54 -2.42
C ASN A 38 2.81 23.16 -2.02
N ASN A 39 2.18 22.46 -2.97
CA ASN A 39 1.60 21.12 -2.80
C ASN A 39 2.55 19.97 -3.20
N GLU A 40 3.79 20.29 -3.58
CA GLU A 40 4.79 19.29 -4.02
C GLU A 40 5.96 19.21 -3.04
N TRP A 41 6.48 18.01 -2.84
CA TRP A 41 7.78 17.76 -2.23
C TRP A 41 8.80 17.51 -3.31
N ILE A 42 9.95 18.16 -3.22
CA ILE A 42 10.96 18.14 -4.29
C ILE A 42 12.33 17.79 -3.74
N PHE A 43 13.04 16.90 -4.44
CA PHE A 43 14.47 16.64 -4.25
C PHE A 43 15.17 16.65 -5.60
N LYS A 44 16.31 17.34 -5.69
CA LYS A 44 17.10 17.46 -6.92
C LYS A 44 18.47 16.85 -6.71
N CYS A 45 18.93 16.05 -7.65
CA CYS A 45 20.29 15.51 -7.64
C CYS A 45 20.77 15.16 -9.04
N ASP A 46 22.09 15.03 -9.17
CA ASP A 46 22.72 14.47 -10.35
C ASP A 46 22.80 12.95 -10.25
N LEU A 47 22.28 12.27 -11.27
CA LEU A 47 22.42 10.82 -11.42
C LEU A 47 23.33 10.48 -12.61
N PRO A 48 24.31 9.56 -12.45
CA PRO A 48 25.12 9.06 -13.56
C PRO A 48 24.30 8.14 -14.48
N SER A 49 24.88 7.68 -15.59
CA SER A 49 24.27 6.62 -16.39
C SER A 49 24.08 5.34 -15.57
N GLY A 50 23.05 4.56 -15.93
CA GLY A 50 22.68 3.31 -15.28
C GLY A 50 21.30 3.35 -14.62
N GLU A 51 21.06 2.33 -13.80
CA GLU A 51 19.80 2.11 -13.07
C GLU A 51 19.87 2.68 -11.66
N HIS A 52 18.87 3.49 -11.33
CA HIS A 52 18.73 4.13 -10.04
C HIS A 52 17.39 3.74 -9.40
N PRO A 53 17.34 2.66 -8.62
CA PRO A 53 16.17 2.29 -7.85
C PRO A 53 15.95 3.28 -6.70
N TYR A 54 14.68 3.62 -6.46
CA TYR A 54 14.27 4.52 -5.40
C TYR A 54 12.82 4.27 -4.94
N LYS A 55 12.52 4.72 -3.71
CA LYS A 55 11.18 4.83 -3.13
C LYS A 55 11.07 6.15 -2.37
N PHE A 56 9.86 6.58 -2.09
CA PHE A 56 9.60 7.63 -1.11
C PHE A 56 9.39 7.02 0.28
N LEU A 57 10.09 7.56 1.28
CA LEU A 57 9.86 7.29 2.68
C LEU A 57 9.06 8.44 3.30
N ILE A 58 7.78 8.22 3.53
CA ILE A 58 6.82 9.19 4.03
C ILE A 58 6.70 9.04 5.55
N ASN A 59 6.79 10.18 6.25
CA ASN A 59 6.77 10.29 7.71
C ASN A 59 7.80 9.42 8.43
N GLY A 60 8.88 9.02 7.74
CA GLY A 60 9.92 8.15 8.28
C GLY A 60 9.56 6.67 8.37
N GLU A 61 8.34 6.28 7.98
CA GLU A 61 7.82 4.92 8.20
C GLU A 61 7.26 4.28 6.92
N LEU A 62 6.44 5.01 6.16
CA LEU A 62 5.74 4.48 5.00
C LEU A 62 6.59 4.56 3.74
N LYS A 63 7.15 3.43 3.31
CA LYS A 63 7.80 3.29 2.00
C LYS A 63 6.75 3.09 0.90
N LEU A 64 6.76 3.94 -0.12
CA LEU A 64 5.95 3.79 -1.33
C LEU A 64 6.81 3.97 -2.58
N ASN A 65 6.43 3.29 -3.65
CA ASN A 65 6.91 3.61 -4.99
C ASN A 65 6.41 5.00 -5.42
N ASP A 66 7.11 5.62 -6.37
CA ASP A 66 6.61 6.79 -7.08
C ASP A 66 5.60 6.33 -8.13
N SER A 67 4.33 6.67 -7.95
CA SER A 67 3.25 6.30 -8.88
C SER A 67 3.38 6.89 -10.27
N THR A 68 4.21 7.92 -10.42
CA THR A 68 4.56 8.53 -11.70
C THR A 68 5.80 7.90 -12.35
N ALA A 69 6.43 6.94 -11.67
CA ALA A 69 7.56 6.21 -12.24
C ALA A 69 7.11 5.40 -13.44
N ASN A 70 7.97 5.39 -14.46
CA ASN A 70 7.69 4.73 -15.72
C ASN A 70 8.11 3.25 -15.72
N ILE A 71 9.03 2.86 -14.84
CA ILE A 71 9.58 1.51 -14.73
C ILE A 71 9.66 1.13 -13.26
N TYR A 72 9.24 -0.10 -12.94
CA TYR A 72 9.43 -0.75 -11.66
C TYR A 72 10.24 -2.03 -11.86
N LEU A 73 11.27 -2.28 -11.05
CA LEU A 73 12.06 -3.52 -11.10
C LEU A 73 12.25 -4.10 -9.69
N PRO A 74 12.27 -5.44 -9.55
CA PRO A 74 12.56 -6.08 -8.27
C PRO A 74 14.04 -6.00 -7.94
N ASP A 75 14.35 -5.90 -6.65
CA ASP A 75 15.68 -6.18 -6.12
C ASP A 75 15.91 -7.69 -5.87
N ASP A 76 17.06 -8.05 -5.33
CA ASP A 76 17.44 -9.44 -5.01
C ASP A 76 16.52 -10.11 -3.97
N LYS A 77 15.69 -9.33 -3.25
CA LYS A 77 14.71 -9.79 -2.26
C LYS A 77 13.27 -9.73 -2.80
N GLU A 78 13.11 -9.50 -4.11
CA GLU A 78 11.83 -9.33 -4.78
C GLU A 78 11.04 -8.08 -4.33
N GLU A 79 11.64 -7.12 -3.62
CA GLU A 79 11.00 -5.82 -3.34
C GLU A 79 11.01 -4.99 -4.64
N LEU A 80 9.87 -4.48 -5.08
CA LEU A 80 9.79 -3.65 -6.28
C LEU A 80 10.12 -2.20 -6.00
N TRP A 81 11.01 -1.63 -6.79
CA TRP A 81 11.45 -0.24 -6.70
C TRP A 81 11.10 0.54 -7.96
N SER A 82 10.71 1.81 -7.79
CA SER A 82 10.67 2.77 -8.91
C SER A 82 12.07 2.97 -9.47
N ILE A 83 12.20 3.03 -10.80
CA ILE A 83 13.49 3.13 -11.48
C ILE A 83 13.59 4.44 -12.26
N VAL A 84 14.69 5.16 -12.04
CA VAL A 84 15.20 6.13 -13.03
C VAL A 84 16.32 5.44 -13.81
N MET A 85 16.13 5.26 -15.11
CA MET A 85 17.13 4.66 -16.00
C MET A 85 17.71 5.72 -16.91
N ILE A 86 19.04 5.87 -16.91
CA ILE A 86 19.77 6.87 -17.70
C ILE A 86 20.75 6.14 -18.62
N ASN A 87 20.68 6.39 -19.93
CA ASN A 87 21.60 5.78 -20.89
C ASN A 87 22.99 6.46 -20.89
N GLU A 88 23.93 5.92 -21.66
CA GLU A 88 25.29 6.46 -21.79
C GLU A 88 25.33 7.87 -22.37
N ASP A 89 24.32 8.25 -23.16
CA ASP A 89 24.14 9.60 -23.71
C ASP A 89 23.52 10.59 -22.71
N ASN A 90 23.41 10.22 -21.42
CA ASN A 90 22.86 11.04 -20.35
C ASN A 90 21.37 11.43 -20.57
N GLN A 91 20.62 10.53 -21.22
CA GLN A 91 19.17 10.65 -21.46
C GLN A 91 18.38 9.68 -20.59
N ARG A 92 17.28 10.16 -19.99
CA ARG A 92 16.34 9.29 -19.27
C ARG A 92 15.58 8.41 -20.25
N LEU A 93 15.60 7.11 -20.00
CA LEU A 93 14.83 6.13 -20.77
C LEU A 93 13.40 6.03 -20.26
N TYR A 94 12.49 5.76 -21.19
CA TYR A 94 11.09 5.55 -20.92
C TYR A 94 10.61 4.30 -21.67
N ASN A 95 9.89 3.44 -20.97
CA ASN A 95 9.05 2.39 -21.50
C ASN A 95 7.73 3.00 -22.00
N ASN A 96 7.42 2.76 -23.27
CA ASN A 96 6.18 3.25 -23.90
C ASN A 96 4.96 2.36 -23.58
N THR A 97 5.14 1.31 -22.78
CA THR A 97 4.07 0.42 -22.35
C THR A 97 3.46 0.93 -21.05
N GLN A 98 2.17 1.26 -21.07
CA GLN A 98 1.43 1.58 -19.85
C GLN A 98 0.88 0.30 -19.24
N TYR A 99 1.37 -0.05 -18.06
CA TYR A 99 0.86 -1.15 -17.27
C TYR A 99 -0.43 -0.74 -16.55
N THR A 100 -1.35 -1.67 -16.46
CA THR A 100 -2.71 -1.45 -15.97
C THR A 100 -3.11 -2.59 -15.05
N THR A 101 -3.99 -2.27 -14.11
CA THR A 101 -4.65 -3.23 -13.22
C THR A 101 -6.00 -2.66 -12.80
N HIS A 102 -6.96 -3.53 -12.50
CA HIS A 102 -8.29 -3.15 -12.05
C HIS A 102 -8.70 -3.97 -10.84
N ILE A 103 -9.15 -3.30 -9.76
CA ILE A 103 -9.75 -3.98 -8.61
C ILE A 103 -11.19 -4.33 -8.96
N GLN A 104 -11.43 -5.61 -9.23
CA GLN A 104 -12.77 -6.13 -9.48
C GLN A 104 -13.59 -6.25 -8.19
N LYS A 105 -12.95 -6.67 -7.08
CA LYS A 105 -13.63 -6.86 -5.79
C LYS A 105 -12.68 -6.65 -4.63
N TYR A 106 -13.27 -6.20 -3.53
CA TYR A 106 -12.60 -5.94 -2.28
C TYR A 106 -13.50 -6.33 -1.10
N ASN A 107 -12.92 -6.97 -0.09
CA ASN A 107 -13.62 -7.38 1.13
C ASN A 107 -12.69 -7.31 2.35
N ILE A 108 -13.23 -6.91 3.51
CA ILE A 108 -12.62 -7.15 4.82
C ILE A 108 -13.31 -8.35 5.48
N GLY A 109 -12.52 -9.28 6.02
CA GLY A 109 -12.99 -10.49 6.68
C GLY A 109 -12.06 -10.94 7.82
N CYS A 110 -12.35 -12.10 8.43
CA CYS A 110 -11.52 -12.69 9.49
C CYS A 110 -10.79 -13.98 9.06
N ALA A 111 -10.87 -14.35 7.78
CA ALA A 111 -10.27 -15.56 7.25
C ALA A 111 -9.68 -15.33 5.86
N ILE A 112 -8.64 -16.10 5.54
CA ILE A 112 -8.15 -16.24 4.17
C ILE A 112 -9.06 -17.26 3.51
N SER A 113 -9.72 -16.85 2.43
CA SER A 113 -10.67 -17.69 1.70
C SER A 113 -10.65 -17.33 0.22
N GLU A 114 -10.74 -18.36 -0.61
CA GLU A 114 -10.91 -18.28 -2.06
C GLU A 114 -12.39 -18.19 -2.46
N GLU A 115 -13.32 -18.37 -1.52
CA GLU A 115 -14.76 -18.29 -1.80
C GLU A 115 -15.16 -16.94 -2.40
N GLU A 116 -16.10 -16.96 -3.35
CA GLU A 116 -16.56 -15.75 -4.01
C GLU A 116 -17.42 -14.86 -3.11
N ASN A 117 -18.25 -15.45 -2.24
CA ASN A 117 -19.23 -14.72 -1.44
C ASN A 117 -18.79 -14.62 0.01
N ILE A 118 -17.91 -13.66 0.29
CA ILE A 118 -17.45 -13.38 1.66
C ILE A 118 -18.22 -12.18 2.21
N ALA A 119 -18.79 -12.35 3.41
CA ALA A 119 -19.42 -11.24 4.12
C ALA A 119 -18.37 -10.20 4.52
N ASN A 120 -18.64 -8.93 4.25
CA ASN A 120 -17.78 -7.84 4.67
C ASN A 120 -17.93 -7.62 6.18
N LYS A 121 -16.93 -8.03 6.96
CA LYS A 121 -16.92 -7.93 8.42
C LYS A 121 -16.27 -6.62 8.85
N LYS A 122 -16.99 -5.84 9.65
CA LYS A 122 -16.55 -4.51 10.13
C LYS A 122 -16.32 -4.41 11.63
N LYS A 123 -16.68 -5.45 12.38
CA LYS A 123 -16.54 -5.52 13.84
C LYS A 123 -15.81 -6.80 14.20
N PHE A 124 -14.62 -6.67 14.75
CA PHE A 124 -13.74 -7.75 15.15
C PHE A 124 -13.65 -7.80 16.67
N ASN A 125 -13.64 -8.99 17.23
CA ASN A 125 -13.48 -9.21 18.66
C ASN A 125 -12.16 -9.92 18.88
N LEU A 126 -11.24 -9.29 19.60
CA LEU A 126 -9.90 -9.83 19.83
C LEU A 126 -9.90 -11.27 20.41
N PRO A 127 -10.83 -11.67 21.30
CA PRO A 127 -10.88 -13.05 21.80
C PRO A 127 -11.38 -14.09 20.79
N LEU A 128 -12.14 -13.67 19.77
CA LEU A 128 -12.82 -14.58 18.83
C LEU A 128 -12.17 -14.61 17.44
N ASP A 129 -11.71 -13.45 16.98
CA ASP A 129 -11.16 -13.25 15.66
C ASP A 129 -9.63 -13.28 15.72
N LYS A 130 -9.03 -14.21 14.98
CA LYS A 130 -7.57 -14.40 14.96
C LYS A 130 -6.83 -13.44 14.02
N LYS A 131 -7.54 -12.82 13.08
CA LYS A 131 -6.96 -11.92 12.08
C LYS A 131 -8.01 -11.00 11.48
N VAL A 132 -7.53 -9.87 10.97
CA VAL A 132 -8.26 -9.00 10.04
C VAL A 132 -7.63 -9.21 8.67
N VAL A 133 -8.42 -9.55 7.67
CA VAL A 133 -7.96 -9.88 6.31
C VAL A 133 -8.62 -8.95 5.30
N THR A 134 -7.80 -8.24 4.55
CA THR A 134 -8.19 -7.55 3.31
C THR A 134 -7.97 -8.50 2.14
N ARG A 135 -9.04 -8.83 1.42
CA ARG A 135 -9.01 -9.63 0.19
C ARG A 135 -9.29 -8.75 -1.01
N LEU A 136 -8.46 -8.87 -2.04
CA LEU A 136 -8.55 -8.10 -3.29
C LEU A 136 -8.55 -9.05 -4.50
N GLN A 137 -9.48 -8.80 -5.43
CA GLN A 137 -9.55 -9.43 -6.75
C GLN A 137 -9.09 -8.44 -7.80
N PHE A 138 -8.08 -8.82 -8.58
CA PHE A 138 -7.52 -8.01 -9.64
C PHE A 138 -7.80 -8.62 -11.02
N THR A 139 -8.18 -7.78 -11.97
CA THR A 139 -8.35 -8.11 -13.38
C THR A 139 -7.57 -7.13 -14.24
N ASN A 140 -7.40 -7.41 -15.53
CA ASN A 140 -6.67 -6.56 -16.47
C ASN A 140 -5.24 -6.24 -16.01
N VAL A 141 -4.61 -7.15 -15.28
CA VAL A 141 -3.24 -6.97 -14.78
C VAL A 141 -2.27 -7.13 -15.94
N THR A 142 -1.51 -6.09 -16.24
CA THR A 142 -0.46 -6.10 -17.26
C THR A 142 0.83 -5.58 -16.65
N GLY A 143 1.97 -6.20 -16.96
CA GLY A 143 3.23 -5.85 -16.31
C GLY A 143 3.27 -6.22 -14.84
N LEU A 144 4.02 -5.44 -14.07
CA LEU A 144 4.39 -5.70 -12.68
C LEU A 144 3.98 -4.51 -11.83
N HIS A 145 3.17 -4.79 -10.82
CA HIS A 145 2.61 -3.81 -9.90
C HIS A 145 2.98 -4.14 -8.46
N THR A 146 3.03 -3.11 -7.63
CA THR A 146 3.15 -3.17 -6.17
C THR A 146 1.79 -2.93 -5.57
N VAL A 147 1.35 -3.80 -4.66
CA VAL A 147 0.12 -3.60 -3.89
C VAL A 147 0.48 -3.50 -2.42
N THR A 148 0.29 -2.31 -1.84
CA THR A 148 0.70 -2.00 -0.47
C THR A 148 -0.52 -1.69 0.38
N THR A 149 -0.64 -2.33 1.55
CA THR A 149 -1.63 -1.95 2.58
C THR A 149 -0.93 -1.34 3.79
N ALA A 150 -1.39 -0.17 4.19
CA ALA A 150 -0.97 0.53 5.38
C ALA A 150 -2.11 0.53 6.40
N TRP A 151 -1.85 -0.02 7.59
CA TRP A 151 -2.83 -0.18 8.66
C TRP A 151 -2.51 0.82 9.76
N TYR A 152 -3.48 1.66 10.10
CA TYR A 152 -3.36 2.68 11.13
C TYR A 152 -4.22 2.31 12.33
N ASN A 153 -3.65 2.51 13.53
CA ASN A 153 -4.34 2.27 14.78
C ASN A 153 -5.40 3.35 15.07
N PRO A 154 -6.22 3.23 16.13
CA PRO A 154 -7.28 4.19 16.44
C PRO A 154 -6.82 5.60 16.81
N VAL A 155 -5.53 5.81 17.07
CA VAL A 155 -4.96 7.16 17.30
C VAL A 155 -4.31 7.73 16.04
N GLY A 156 -4.33 7.01 14.92
CA GLY A 156 -3.82 7.46 13.63
C GLY A 156 -2.35 7.16 13.37
N GLU A 157 -1.69 6.38 14.22
CA GLU A 157 -0.30 5.95 14.02
C GLU A 157 -0.24 4.76 13.06
N LEU A 158 0.80 4.72 12.21
CA LEU A 158 1.02 3.60 11.31
C LEU A 158 1.43 2.37 12.12
N PHE A 159 0.59 1.33 12.07
CA PHE A 159 0.78 0.10 12.83
C PHE A 159 1.47 -0.99 12.02
N GLN A 160 1.12 -1.14 10.75
CA GLN A 160 1.67 -2.19 9.90
C GLN A 160 1.66 -1.76 8.44
N ILE A 161 2.71 -2.15 7.71
CA ILE A 161 2.78 -2.07 6.26
C ILE A 161 2.96 -3.50 5.75
N THR A 162 2.20 -3.87 4.73
CA THR A 162 2.42 -5.11 3.97
C THR A 162 2.37 -4.80 2.49
N GLU A 163 3.30 -5.38 1.75
CA GLU A 163 3.48 -5.15 0.31
C GLU A 163 3.59 -6.51 -0.39
N ASN A 164 2.83 -6.70 -1.47
CA ASN A 164 2.90 -7.87 -2.34
C ASN A 164 3.03 -7.43 -3.79
N ASN A 165 3.77 -8.20 -4.59
CA ASN A 165 3.87 -8.01 -6.03
C ASN A 165 2.63 -8.59 -6.73
N LEU A 166 2.11 -7.86 -7.72
CA LEU A 166 0.98 -8.24 -8.55
C LEU A 166 1.44 -8.28 -10.01
N PHE A 167 1.43 -9.47 -10.61
CA PHE A 167 1.77 -9.68 -12.02
C PHE A 167 1.06 -10.93 -12.55
N THR A 168 1.00 -11.05 -13.88
CA THR A 168 0.49 -12.25 -14.56
C THR A 168 1.56 -12.81 -15.48
N THR A 169 1.69 -14.15 -15.53
CA THR A 169 2.75 -14.80 -16.33
C THR A 169 2.31 -15.16 -17.75
N GLN A 170 1.02 -15.37 -18.03
CA GLN A 170 0.50 -15.72 -19.37
C GLN A 170 -1.02 -15.42 -19.47
N ASN A 171 -1.51 -15.07 -20.67
CA ASN A 171 -2.88 -14.94 -21.26
C ASN A 171 -4.16 -15.45 -20.52
N ASN A 172 -4.17 -15.58 -19.20
CA ASN A 172 -5.25 -16.10 -18.37
C ASN A 172 -6.22 -14.98 -17.98
N ASN A 173 -6.65 -14.19 -18.96
CA ASN A 173 -7.56 -13.05 -18.78
C ASN A 173 -8.94 -13.44 -18.21
N GLU A 174 -9.22 -14.74 -18.00
CA GLU A 174 -10.53 -15.20 -17.53
C GLU A 174 -10.66 -15.23 -16.01
N LYS A 175 -9.57 -15.38 -15.23
CA LYS A 175 -9.67 -15.50 -13.77
C LYS A 175 -8.98 -14.35 -13.04
N PRO A 176 -9.67 -13.70 -12.08
CA PRO A 176 -9.07 -12.66 -11.26
C PRO A 176 -7.88 -13.18 -10.44
N ILE A 177 -6.85 -12.36 -10.28
CA ILE A 177 -5.75 -12.62 -9.35
C ILE A 177 -6.19 -12.21 -7.95
N MET A 178 -6.01 -13.11 -6.99
CA MET A 178 -6.35 -12.90 -5.60
C MET A 178 -5.12 -12.49 -4.79
N LEU A 179 -5.22 -11.39 -4.04
CA LEU A 179 -4.27 -11.08 -2.98
C LEU A 179 -4.98 -10.95 -1.63
N TRP A 180 -4.29 -11.41 -0.58
CA TRP A 180 -4.73 -11.25 0.81
C TRP A 180 -3.65 -10.55 1.60
N PHE A 181 -4.07 -9.55 2.37
CA PHE A 181 -3.25 -8.82 3.33
C PHE A 181 -3.89 -8.99 4.69
N TRP A 182 -3.12 -9.28 5.73
CA TRP A 182 -3.71 -9.50 7.04
C TRP A 182 -2.89 -8.94 8.19
N MET A 183 -3.62 -8.59 9.23
CA MET A 183 -3.10 -8.32 10.57
C MET A 183 -3.39 -9.55 11.43
N ASP A 184 -2.35 -10.17 11.97
CA ASP A 184 -2.48 -11.31 12.89
C ASP A 184 -2.80 -10.80 14.29
N LEU A 185 -4.03 -11.02 14.75
CA LEU A 185 -4.49 -10.57 16.08
C LEU A 185 -4.03 -11.48 17.22
N THR A 186 -3.33 -12.59 16.91
CA THR A 186 -2.83 -13.55 17.90
C THR A 186 -1.38 -13.31 18.31
N ASP A 187 -0.68 -12.39 17.63
CA ASP A 187 0.70 -12.01 17.97
C ASP A 187 0.75 -11.26 19.31
N ASN A 188 1.16 -11.97 20.36
CA ASN A 188 1.24 -11.46 21.73
C ASN A 188 2.40 -10.48 21.97
N THR A 189 3.27 -10.25 20.98
CA THR A 189 4.36 -9.26 21.07
C THR A 189 3.89 -7.85 20.75
N ARG A 190 2.68 -7.70 20.19
CA ARG A 190 2.11 -6.43 19.76
C ARG A 190 0.89 -6.05 20.61
N SER A 191 0.64 -4.75 20.72
CA SER A 191 -0.56 -4.22 21.39
C SER A 191 -1.61 -3.84 20.35
N TYR A 192 -2.82 -4.33 20.53
CA TYR A 192 -3.95 -4.04 19.64
C TYR A 192 -4.96 -3.13 20.36
N PRO A 193 -4.81 -1.79 20.29
CA PRO A 193 -5.78 -0.86 20.87
C PRO A 193 -7.18 -1.06 20.28
N PHE A 194 -8.18 -1.05 21.16
CA PHE A 194 -9.59 -1.08 20.76
C PHE A 194 -10.02 0.25 20.15
N GLY A 195 -10.92 0.20 19.18
CA GLY A 195 -11.43 1.38 18.48
C GLY A 195 -11.49 1.19 16.98
N THR A 196 -11.57 2.31 16.25
CA THR A 196 -11.65 2.33 14.79
C THR A 196 -10.26 2.32 14.19
N TRP A 197 -9.94 1.26 13.47
CA TRP A 197 -8.72 1.13 12.68
C TRP A 197 -8.98 1.56 11.25
N THR A 198 -7.94 2.07 10.59
CA THR A 198 -7.99 2.48 9.18
C THR A 198 -7.02 1.65 8.37
N MET A 199 -7.44 1.18 7.20
CA MET A 199 -6.61 0.50 6.21
C MET A 199 -6.62 1.33 4.94
N LYS A 200 -5.44 1.68 4.45
CA LYS A 200 -5.23 2.36 3.17
C LYS A 200 -4.55 1.42 2.19
N LEU A 201 -5.04 1.39 0.96
CA LEU A 201 -4.50 0.61 -0.14
C LEU A 201 -3.82 1.52 -1.14
N PHE A 202 -2.61 1.12 -1.55
CA PHE A 202 -1.85 1.78 -2.60
C PHE A 202 -1.50 0.77 -3.70
N ILE A 203 -1.55 1.22 -4.96
CA ILE A 203 -1.02 0.49 -6.11
C ILE A 203 0.07 1.34 -6.73
N ASP A 204 1.29 0.80 -6.81
CA ASP A 204 2.48 1.51 -7.29
C ASP A 204 2.77 2.82 -6.57
N GLY A 205 2.28 2.96 -5.33
CA GLY A 205 2.37 4.18 -4.54
C GLY A 205 1.21 5.16 -4.72
N GLU A 206 0.33 4.94 -5.70
CA GLU A 206 -0.91 5.72 -5.85
C GLU A 206 -1.93 5.27 -4.81
N PHE A 207 -2.58 6.21 -4.12
CA PHE A 207 -3.67 5.90 -3.22
C PHE A 207 -4.90 5.42 -4.00
N ILE A 208 -5.46 4.27 -3.63
CA ILE A 208 -6.60 3.66 -4.34
C ILE A 208 -7.87 3.68 -3.51
N LEU A 209 -7.80 3.26 -2.25
CA LEU A 209 -8.95 3.28 -1.35
C LEU A 209 -8.53 3.33 0.11
N GLU A 210 -9.48 3.79 0.94
CA GLU A 210 -9.43 3.73 2.39
C GLU A 210 -10.66 2.95 2.88
N ASP A 211 -10.48 2.14 3.92
CA ASP A 211 -11.58 1.51 4.63
C ASP A 211 -11.29 1.41 6.13
N GLN A 212 -12.34 1.27 6.93
CA GLN A 212 -12.27 1.23 8.38
C GLN A 212 -12.92 -0.05 8.94
N PHE A 213 -12.42 -0.49 10.09
CA PHE A 213 -13.03 -1.56 10.88
C PHE A 213 -12.87 -1.27 12.37
N ASN A 214 -13.72 -1.88 13.19
CA ASN A 214 -13.69 -1.71 14.64
C ASN A 214 -13.11 -2.97 15.29
N LEU A 215 -12.14 -2.77 16.18
CA LEU A 215 -11.65 -3.81 17.08
C LEU A 215 -12.25 -3.59 18.48
N LEU A 216 -12.97 -4.59 18.96
CA LEU A 216 -13.78 -4.52 20.18
C LEU A 216 -13.18 -5.39 21.29
N GLN A 217 -13.32 -4.92 22.53
CA GLN A 217 -12.86 -5.60 23.74
C GLN A 217 -13.74 -6.81 24.11
N GLN A 218 -15.06 -6.72 23.84
CA GLN A 218 -16.03 -7.76 24.19
C GLN A 218 -16.84 -8.17 22.97
N ALA A 219 -17.14 -9.47 22.87
CA ALA A 219 -18.16 -9.99 21.99
C ALA A 219 -19.52 -9.43 22.40
N THR A 220 -19.90 -8.26 21.88
CA THR A 220 -21.26 -7.76 22.05
C THR A 220 -22.18 -8.64 21.20
N TYR A 221 -22.64 -9.75 21.79
CA TYR A 221 -23.82 -10.44 21.31
C TYR A 221 -25.02 -9.51 21.53
N SER A 222 -25.54 -8.89 20.48
CA SER A 222 -26.92 -8.43 20.53
C SER A 222 -27.82 -9.66 20.38
N ALA A 223 -28.12 -10.31 21.49
CA ALA A 223 -29.25 -11.23 21.54
C ALA A 223 -30.54 -10.40 21.49
N GLN A 224 -31.25 -10.50 20.37
CA GLN A 224 -32.66 -10.13 20.14
C GLN A 224 -33.03 -8.64 20.12
N GLY A 225 -33.38 -8.16 18.92
CA GLY A 225 -34.19 -6.96 18.71
C GLY A 225 -35.36 -7.25 17.78
N LYS A 226 -36.24 -8.20 18.16
CA LYS A 226 -37.57 -8.30 17.55
C LYS A 226 -38.33 -7.03 17.89
N TYR A 227 -38.70 -6.28 16.86
CA TYR A 227 -39.78 -5.30 16.93
C TYR A 227 -41.04 -5.98 17.47
N VAL A 228 -41.58 -5.46 18.56
CA VAL A 228 -43.01 -5.48 18.83
C VAL A 228 -43.36 -4.10 19.37
N GLY A 229 -43.90 -3.26 18.51
CA GLY A 229 -44.62 -2.07 18.96
C GLY A 229 -45.88 -2.50 19.71
N LYS A 230 -46.23 -1.77 20.76
CA LYS A 230 -47.61 -1.45 21.12
C LYS A 230 -47.64 -0.40 22.25
N ILE A 231 -48.23 0.73 21.85
CA ILE A 231 -48.99 1.77 22.58
C ILE A 231 -48.35 2.31 23.87
#